data_AF-A0A0F7BZL9-F1
#
_entry.id   AF-A0A0F7BZL9-F1
#
_cell.length_a   1.000
_cell.length_b   1.000
_cell.length_c   1.000
_cell.angle_alpha   90.00
_cell.angle_beta   90.00
_cell.angle_gamma   90.00
#
_symmetry.space_group_name_H-M   'P 1'
#
loop_
_entity.id
_entity.type
_entity.pdbx_description
1 polymer ?
#
loop_
_entity_poly.entity_id
_entity_poly.type
_entity_poly.pdbx_seq_one_letter_code
_entity_poly.pdbx_strand_id
1 'polypeptide(L)'
;MANKVLIVKKLMSSDLGWFSVCRTPDITKSKQCGLNIDKKFISSLFPKFKDRPFIPVEVCYWQDGELMPKKAEYQIRHQGKNWRLTGEIEGNYYSGLKPGDYILLFFNFGTNKTSIYWEIACQNPKMGRLALYEYIQNEIGENLIVQDSTTKRKIYNHLKDINVELHEFVKNSEVVQQQVKKAFSSRHVLADIMATVVTLSSKTQVEYIDILERIVERFRYLLKDQIFSIDLNHKEVWDSVKGKKIGFIDGGVASINSLGSEPIAIRVGEYTVRPGVTGEDRETFNFKAQLVDELYDYENSIFDEYADNFPKLLDMARIYTEAGAVYKSIQEKNKCDMLFLHGPLVNPAAPYADFPNFKDKALEMFGLTRNNIKGDVEPPPDLESHFIAAYQYLLQIIFKSDIPICGIVERSTSSRIVSRTLLNQLKNRGFALEAELIRNSMDKNRISDALLFSCLLKEGEYLRPLKVDKNELGKSPDRWKSVIDNYPEPLTTYLKVTDTSYPFRVEMNKENGNNEFLLSFVYHMARLLPQYAFPVGLDIVDKFAKVPAWMTKRISREQSAQILNKALTSGSKDIVDLVRLYLSGNSRDWLFRPKYDR
;
A
#
# COMPACT_ATOMS: atom_id res chain seq x y z
N MET A 1 -12.47 15.71 -26.54
CA MET A 1 -11.27 16.46 -26.95
C MET A 1 -10.13 16.09 -26.01
N ALA A 2 -8.89 15.99 -26.49
CA ALA A 2 -7.75 15.78 -25.61
C ALA A 2 -7.66 16.92 -24.60
N ASN A 3 -7.59 16.62 -23.30
CA ASN A 3 -7.52 17.64 -22.24
C ASN A 3 -6.21 18.44 -22.27
N LYS A 4 -5.25 18.10 -23.14
CA LYS A 4 -3.97 18.78 -23.28
C LYS A 4 -3.61 18.99 -24.76
N VAL A 5 -3.18 20.21 -25.10
CA VAL A 5 -2.74 20.59 -26.46
C VAL A 5 -1.40 21.29 -26.38
N LEU A 6 -0.47 20.92 -27.26
CA LEU A 6 0.82 21.58 -27.43
C LEU A 6 0.80 22.43 -28.71
N ILE A 7 1.23 23.67 -28.60
CA ILE A 7 1.53 24.54 -29.74
C ILE A 7 3.02 24.80 -29.75
N VAL A 8 3.64 24.65 -30.92
CA VAL A 8 4.99 25.16 -31.16
C VAL A 8 4.86 26.33 -32.11
N LYS A 9 5.25 27.52 -31.66
CA LYS A 9 5.14 28.76 -32.44
C LYS A 9 6.51 29.40 -32.60
N LYS A 10 6.84 29.76 -33.84
CA LYS A 10 7.98 30.61 -34.14
C LYS A 10 7.65 32.05 -33.74
N LEU A 11 8.53 32.68 -32.98
CA LEU A 11 8.42 34.05 -32.51
C LEU A 11 8.73 35.00 -33.66
N MET A 12 7.77 35.87 -33.98
CA MET A 12 7.96 36.97 -34.92
C MET A 12 8.46 38.22 -34.17
N SER A 13 9.01 39.21 -34.89
CA SER A 13 9.43 40.48 -34.27
C SER A 13 8.30 41.18 -33.51
N SER A 14 7.04 40.96 -33.92
CA SER A 14 5.86 41.47 -33.21
C SER A 14 5.56 40.74 -31.89
N ASP A 15 5.93 39.46 -31.78
CA ASP A 15 5.66 38.64 -30.59
C ASP A 15 6.67 38.91 -29.47
N LEU A 16 7.89 39.35 -29.81
CA LEU A 16 8.92 39.70 -28.85
C LEU A 16 8.53 40.85 -27.91
N GLY A 17 7.63 41.73 -28.33
CA GLY A 17 7.11 42.80 -27.46
C GLY A 17 6.30 42.30 -26.25
N TRP A 18 6.00 41.00 -26.19
CA TRP A 18 5.44 40.35 -25.01
C TRP A 18 6.41 40.29 -23.81
N PHE A 19 7.73 40.26 -24.09
CA PHE A 19 8.80 40.30 -23.10
C PHE A 19 9.23 41.76 -22.90
N SER A 20 9.11 42.29 -21.68
CA SER A 20 9.33 43.71 -21.41
C SER A 20 10.74 44.17 -21.79
N VAL A 21 11.73 43.32 -21.54
CA VAL A 21 13.15 43.56 -21.86
C VAL A 21 13.44 43.65 -23.37
N CYS A 22 12.60 43.06 -24.22
CA CYS A 22 12.78 43.09 -25.68
C CYS A 22 12.17 44.34 -26.34
N ARG A 23 11.56 45.25 -25.56
CA ARG A 23 10.89 46.48 -26.04
C ARG A 23 11.85 47.65 -26.25
N THR A 24 13.12 47.37 -26.55
CA THR A 24 14.09 48.40 -26.92
C THR A 24 14.01 48.67 -28.43
N PRO A 25 14.27 49.92 -28.88
CA PRO A 25 14.21 50.30 -30.31
C PRO A 25 15.06 49.42 -31.23
N ASP A 26 16.11 48.82 -30.67
CA ASP A 26 17.09 47.99 -31.37
C ASP A 26 16.61 46.54 -31.58
N ILE A 27 15.68 46.04 -30.75
CA ILE A 27 15.20 44.63 -30.76
C ILE A 27 13.79 44.53 -31.35
N THR A 28 12.88 45.44 -31.01
CA THR A 28 11.52 45.46 -31.58
C THR A 28 11.06 46.86 -31.94
N LYS A 29 10.67 47.08 -33.20
CA LYS A 29 9.95 48.30 -33.63
C LYS A 29 8.46 48.29 -33.25
N SER A 30 7.98 47.21 -32.63
CA SER A 30 6.57 46.95 -32.38
C SER A 30 6.18 47.30 -30.94
N LYS A 31 5.21 48.21 -30.76
CA LYS A 31 4.59 48.52 -29.45
C LYS A 31 3.60 47.45 -28.96
N GLN A 32 3.61 46.25 -29.55
CA GLN A 32 2.61 45.22 -29.24
C GLN A 32 2.99 44.43 -27.99
N CYS A 33 2.10 44.41 -26.99
CA CYS A 33 2.29 43.70 -25.72
C CYS A 33 1.44 42.41 -25.67
N GLY A 34 1.79 41.40 -26.48
CA GLY A 34 1.09 40.12 -26.45
C GLY A 34 1.50 39.15 -27.55
N LEU A 35 1.43 37.86 -27.25
CA LEU A 35 1.76 36.78 -28.17
C LEU A 35 0.58 36.49 -29.09
N ASN A 36 0.75 36.61 -30.41
CA ASN A 36 -0.33 36.34 -31.36
C ASN A 36 -0.66 34.84 -31.44
N ILE A 37 -1.96 34.52 -31.41
CA ILE A 37 -2.50 33.18 -31.58
C ILE A 37 -3.50 33.19 -32.74
N ASP A 38 -3.41 32.22 -33.63
CA ASP A 38 -4.27 32.12 -34.80
C ASP A 38 -5.75 32.01 -34.43
N LYS A 39 -6.62 32.74 -35.13
CA LYS A 39 -8.08 32.75 -34.90
C LYS A 39 -8.73 31.40 -35.15
N LYS A 40 -8.28 30.64 -36.16
CA LYS A 40 -8.75 29.28 -36.44
C LYS A 40 -8.42 28.37 -35.26
N PHE A 41 -7.26 28.57 -34.65
CA PHE A 41 -6.82 27.80 -33.50
C PHE A 41 -7.63 28.11 -32.24
N ILE A 42 -7.85 29.38 -31.90
CA ILE A 42 -8.71 29.75 -30.77
C ILE A 42 -10.14 29.23 -30.97
N SER A 43 -10.66 29.29 -32.19
CA SER A 43 -11.99 28.77 -32.51
C SER A 43 -12.09 27.25 -32.33
N SER A 44 -10.99 26.52 -32.54
CA SER A 44 -10.92 25.07 -32.33
C SER A 44 -10.75 24.68 -30.86
N LEU A 45 -9.90 25.39 -30.11
CA LEU A 45 -9.65 25.12 -28.70
C LEU A 45 -10.79 25.57 -27.78
N PHE A 46 -11.40 26.71 -28.10
CA PHE A 46 -12.36 27.38 -27.26
C PHE A 46 -13.67 27.63 -28.01
N PRO A 47 -14.35 26.58 -28.52
CA PRO A 47 -15.55 26.75 -29.32
C PRO A 47 -16.66 27.50 -28.56
N LYS A 48 -16.73 27.33 -27.23
CA LYS A 48 -17.68 28.02 -26.34
C LYS A 48 -17.34 29.48 -26.05
N PHE A 49 -16.14 29.94 -26.40
CA PHE A 49 -15.66 31.30 -26.10
C PHE A 49 -15.37 32.13 -27.36
N LYS A 50 -15.74 31.62 -28.54
CA LYS A 50 -15.51 32.27 -29.84
C LYS A 50 -16.11 33.67 -29.92
N ASP A 51 -17.21 33.90 -29.21
CA ASP A 51 -17.95 35.17 -29.20
C ASP A 51 -17.65 36.03 -27.97
N ARG A 52 -16.75 35.61 -27.09
CA ARG A 52 -16.34 36.41 -25.93
C ARG A 52 -15.17 37.33 -26.29
N PRO A 53 -15.11 38.55 -25.72
CA PRO A 53 -14.00 39.49 -26.00
C PRO A 53 -12.65 39.01 -25.43
N PHE A 54 -12.67 38.14 -24.42
CA PHE A 54 -11.47 37.54 -23.83
C PHE A 54 -11.76 36.17 -23.19
N ILE A 55 -10.70 35.38 -22.99
CA ILE A 55 -10.69 34.08 -22.33
C ILE A 55 -9.70 34.15 -21.16
N PRO A 56 -10.15 33.96 -19.90
CA PRO A 56 -9.25 33.93 -18.76
C PRO A 56 -8.41 32.66 -18.78
N VAL A 57 -7.10 32.79 -18.52
CA VAL A 57 -6.16 31.67 -18.48
C VAL A 57 -5.19 31.81 -17.32
N GLU A 58 -4.88 30.71 -16.65
CA GLU A 58 -3.80 30.69 -15.64
C GLU A 58 -2.49 30.37 -16.34
N VAL A 59 -1.51 31.27 -16.29
CA VAL A 59 -0.22 31.09 -16.97
C VAL A 59 0.89 30.73 -15.98
N CYS A 60 1.67 29.70 -16.31
CA CYS A 60 2.92 29.31 -15.64
C CYS A 60 4.04 29.26 -16.69
N TYR A 61 5.28 29.56 -16.30
CA TYR A 61 6.44 29.47 -17.20
C TYR A 61 7.72 29.27 -16.41
N TRP A 62 8.76 28.79 -17.10
CA TRP A 62 10.09 28.66 -16.50
C TRP A 62 10.93 29.90 -16.74
N GLN A 63 11.64 30.31 -15.71
CA GLN A 63 12.65 31.35 -15.78
C GLN A 63 13.82 30.92 -14.90
N ASP A 64 15.03 30.92 -15.46
CA ASP A 64 16.28 30.62 -14.72
C ASP A 64 16.27 29.32 -13.91
N GLY A 65 15.66 28.26 -14.46
CA GLY A 65 15.58 26.97 -13.75
C GLY A 65 14.58 26.94 -12.60
N GLU A 66 13.65 27.89 -12.53
CA GLU A 66 12.52 27.87 -11.59
C GLU A 66 11.17 28.02 -12.29
N LEU A 67 10.14 27.35 -11.76
CA LEU A 67 8.76 27.50 -12.23
C LEU A 67 8.13 28.73 -11.59
N MET A 68 7.84 29.75 -12.40
CA MET A 68 7.24 30.99 -11.92
C MET A 68 5.78 30.76 -11.47
N PRO A 69 5.36 31.37 -10.34
CA PRO A 69 4.03 31.18 -9.78
C PRO A 69 2.93 31.68 -10.73
N LYS A 70 1.74 31.06 -10.61
CA LYS A 70 0.55 31.39 -11.42
C LYS A 70 0.19 32.87 -11.28
N LYS A 71 0.34 33.64 -12.36
CA LYS A 71 -0.15 35.02 -12.42
C LYS A 71 -1.59 35.04 -12.93
N ALA A 72 -2.50 35.62 -12.15
CA ALA A 72 -3.95 35.66 -12.44
C ALA A 72 -4.38 36.67 -13.50
N GLU A 73 -3.45 37.48 -14.04
CA GLU A 73 -3.76 38.61 -14.93
C GLU A 73 -3.73 38.26 -16.43
N TYR A 74 -3.40 37.01 -16.78
CA TYR A 74 -3.26 36.61 -18.18
C TYR A 74 -4.61 36.26 -18.80
N GLN A 75 -4.81 36.75 -20.03
CA GLN A 75 -6.03 36.53 -20.79
C GLN A 75 -5.70 36.41 -22.27
N ILE A 76 -6.42 35.54 -22.96
CA ILE A 76 -6.41 35.52 -24.43
C ILE A 76 -7.50 36.47 -24.91
N ARG A 77 -7.11 37.62 -25.46
CA ARG A 77 -8.03 38.69 -25.87
C ARG A 77 -8.07 38.83 -27.39
N HIS A 78 -9.25 39.12 -27.93
CA HIS A 78 -9.40 39.49 -29.34
C HIS A 78 -8.99 40.96 -29.53
N GLN A 79 -7.94 41.23 -30.30
CA GLN A 79 -7.43 42.57 -30.61
C GLN A 79 -7.37 42.76 -32.14
N GLY A 80 -8.31 43.53 -32.70
CA GLY A 80 -8.42 43.74 -34.14
C GLY A 80 -8.79 42.46 -34.88
N LYS A 81 -7.92 41.98 -35.79
CA LYS A 81 -8.11 40.72 -36.55
C LYS A 81 -7.49 39.49 -35.86
N ASN A 82 -6.76 39.67 -34.75
CA ASN A 82 -5.94 38.63 -34.14
C ASN A 82 -6.36 38.34 -32.69
N TRP A 83 -6.16 37.09 -32.25
CA TRP A 83 -6.22 36.76 -30.83
C TRP A 83 -4.82 36.86 -30.24
N ARG A 84 -4.72 37.33 -29.00
CA ARG A 84 -3.42 37.49 -28.32
C ARG A 84 -3.48 36.99 -26.91
N LEU A 85 -2.48 36.21 -26.50
CA LEU A 85 -2.20 35.99 -25.09
C LEU A 85 -1.55 37.27 -24.54
N THR A 86 -2.27 37.94 -23.66
CA THR A 86 -1.90 39.23 -23.06
C THR A 86 -1.51 39.04 -21.60
N GLY A 87 -0.62 39.93 -21.14
CA GLY A 87 0.09 39.88 -19.86
C GLY A 87 1.54 40.32 -20.09
N GLU A 88 2.25 40.76 -19.06
CA GLU A 88 3.65 41.19 -19.20
C GLU A 88 4.61 40.18 -18.57
N ILE A 89 5.60 39.73 -19.35
CA ILE A 89 6.74 38.99 -18.83
C ILE A 89 7.83 39.99 -18.48
N GLU A 90 8.05 40.18 -17.18
CA GLU A 90 9.09 41.05 -16.65
C GLU A 90 10.38 40.27 -16.37
N GLY A 91 11.51 40.97 -16.41
CA GLY A 91 12.82 40.41 -16.07
C GLY A 91 13.78 40.36 -17.25
N ASN A 92 15.07 40.48 -16.95
CA ASN A 92 16.13 40.57 -17.95
C ASN A 92 16.53 39.21 -18.57
N TYR A 93 15.95 38.11 -18.07
CA TYR A 93 16.27 36.75 -18.48
C TYR A 93 16.07 36.53 -19.99
N TYR A 94 15.09 37.20 -20.60
CA TYR A 94 14.74 37.04 -22.01
C TYR A 94 15.41 38.06 -22.96
N SER A 95 16.40 38.82 -22.48
CA SER A 95 17.03 39.94 -23.22
C SER A 95 17.66 39.56 -24.56
N GLY A 96 18.05 38.30 -24.75
CA GLY A 96 18.67 37.83 -25.98
C GLY A 96 17.73 37.09 -26.94
N LEU A 97 16.41 37.11 -26.72
CA LEU A 97 15.47 36.49 -27.66
C LEU A 97 15.48 37.22 -29.00
N LYS A 98 15.39 36.46 -30.10
CA LYS A 98 15.42 36.98 -31.46
C LYS A 98 14.22 36.48 -32.28
N PRO A 99 13.81 37.22 -33.32
CA PRO A 99 12.83 36.69 -34.27
C PRO A 99 13.36 35.40 -34.88
N GLY A 100 12.54 34.35 -34.88
CA GLY A 100 12.93 33.01 -35.31
C GLY A 100 13.18 32.01 -34.20
N ASP A 101 13.29 32.45 -32.94
CA ASP A 101 13.20 31.56 -31.77
C ASP A 101 11.81 30.94 -31.63
N TYR A 102 11.66 29.88 -30.85
CA TYR A 102 10.40 29.17 -30.69
C TYR A 102 9.87 29.26 -29.26
N ILE A 103 8.55 29.35 -29.15
CA ILE A 103 7.82 29.20 -27.89
C ILE A 103 6.93 27.97 -27.96
N LEU A 104 6.96 27.17 -26.90
CA LEU A 104 6.13 26.00 -26.71
C LEU A 104 5.03 26.36 -25.71
N LEU A 105 3.76 26.24 -26.12
CA LEU A 105 2.60 26.51 -25.28
C LEU A 105 1.83 25.22 -25.02
N PHE A 106 1.73 24.83 -23.76
CA PHE A 106 1.05 23.65 -23.29
C PHE A 106 -0.27 24.06 -22.64
N PHE A 107 -1.36 23.87 -23.37
CA PHE A 107 -2.71 24.11 -22.89
C PHE A 107 -3.21 22.89 -22.11
N ASN A 108 -3.79 23.14 -20.94
CA ASN A 108 -4.48 22.15 -20.14
C ASN A 108 -5.90 22.64 -19.85
N PHE A 109 -6.88 21.93 -20.43
CA PHE A 109 -8.30 22.29 -20.37
C PHE A 109 -8.95 21.57 -19.18
N GLY A 110 -9.24 22.32 -18.13
CA GLY A 110 -10.08 21.87 -17.02
C GLY A 110 -11.56 22.18 -17.27
N THR A 111 -12.44 21.65 -16.40
CA THR A 111 -13.89 21.88 -16.46
C THR A 111 -14.27 23.35 -16.27
N ASN A 112 -13.54 24.07 -15.42
CA ASN A 112 -13.85 25.47 -15.04
C ASN A 112 -12.74 26.47 -15.37
N LYS A 113 -11.51 26.01 -15.64
CA LYS A 113 -10.35 26.87 -15.89
C LYS A 113 -9.42 26.25 -16.93
N THR A 114 -8.86 27.10 -17.79
CA THR A 114 -7.79 26.72 -18.72
C THR A 114 -6.47 27.22 -18.16
N SER A 115 -5.47 26.35 -18.12
CA SER A 115 -4.10 26.72 -17.75
C SER A 115 -3.19 26.58 -18.95
N ILE A 116 -2.21 27.47 -19.04
CA ILE A 116 -1.17 27.48 -20.06
C ILE A 116 0.16 27.40 -19.33
N TYR A 117 0.94 26.40 -19.70
CA TYR A 117 2.35 26.34 -19.36
C TYR A 117 3.17 26.70 -20.61
N TRP A 118 4.25 27.47 -20.50
CA TRP A 118 5.09 27.74 -21.65
C TRP A 118 6.59 27.77 -21.36
N GLU A 119 7.36 27.52 -22.42
CA GLU A 119 8.82 27.45 -22.39
C GLU A 119 9.42 27.92 -23.74
N ILE A 120 10.67 28.38 -23.72
CA ILE A 120 11.38 28.88 -24.90
C ILE A 120 12.43 27.88 -25.39
N ALA A 121 12.47 27.69 -26.70
CA ALA A 121 13.57 27.08 -27.41
C ALA A 121 14.23 28.16 -28.29
N CYS A 122 15.47 28.51 -27.99
CA CYS A 122 16.22 29.55 -28.71
C CYS A 122 17.67 29.14 -28.92
N GLN A 123 18.36 29.84 -29.82
CA GLN A 123 19.79 29.60 -30.10
C GLN A 123 20.72 29.94 -28.95
N ASN A 124 20.24 30.71 -27.97
CA ASN A 124 21.04 31.07 -26.80
C ASN A 124 20.79 30.06 -25.67
N PRO A 125 21.76 29.18 -25.37
CA PRO A 125 21.59 28.11 -24.38
C PRO A 125 21.39 28.63 -22.95
N LYS A 126 21.63 29.92 -22.68
CA LYS A 126 21.41 30.54 -21.37
C LYS A 126 19.96 30.97 -21.11
N MET A 127 19.09 31.02 -22.12
CA MET A 127 17.71 31.52 -21.97
C MET A 127 16.64 30.52 -22.47
N GLY A 128 17.05 29.49 -23.19
CA GLY A 128 16.19 28.46 -23.74
C GLY A 128 16.99 27.24 -24.18
N ARG A 129 16.30 26.18 -24.62
CA ARG A 129 16.96 24.89 -24.91
C ARG A 129 17.47 24.84 -26.35
N LEU A 130 18.79 25.00 -26.55
CA LEU A 130 19.45 24.99 -27.87
C LEU A 130 19.19 23.69 -28.66
N ALA A 131 19.31 22.52 -28.03
CA ALA A 131 19.04 21.24 -28.69
C ALA A 131 17.56 21.08 -29.10
N LEU A 132 16.63 21.63 -28.30
CA LEU A 132 15.21 21.65 -28.65
C LEU A 132 14.97 22.61 -29.83
N TYR A 133 15.68 23.74 -29.88
CA TYR A 133 15.64 24.67 -31.00
C TYR A 133 16.11 24.01 -32.31
N GLU A 134 17.25 23.33 -32.28
CA GLU A 134 17.81 22.62 -33.45
C GLU A 134 16.88 21.51 -33.94
N TYR A 135 16.28 20.74 -33.03
CA TYR A 135 15.30 19.71 -33.38
C TYR A 135 14.04 20.28 -34.02
N ILE A 136 13.45 21.33 -33.43
CA ILE A 136 12.26 21.98 -34.00
C ILE A 136 12.56 22.52 -35.40
N GLN A 137 13.74 23.12 -35.58
CA GLN A 137 14.18 23.67 -36.86
C GLN A 137 14.35 22.59 -37.93
N ASN A 138 14.93 21.44 -37.57
CA ASN A 138 15.25 20.36 -38.51
C ASN A 138 14.04 19.46 -38.85
N GLU A 139 13.17 19.18 -37.88
CA GLU A 139 12.16 18.12 -38.00
C GLU A 139 10.71 18.64 -38.14
N ILE A 140 10.43 19.88 -37.73
CA ILE A 140 9.04 20.37 -37.58
C ILE A 140 8.71 21.52 -38.54
N GLY A 141 9.66 22.40 -38.87
CA GLY A 141 9.44 23.51 -39.80
C GLY A 141 8.59 24.67 -39.22
N GLU A 142 7.96 25.48 -40.09
CA GLU A 142 7.27 26.72 -39.68
C GLU A 142 5.84 26.48 -39.14
N ASN A 143 5.64 26.78 -37.85
CA ASN A 143 4.35 26.87 -37.14
C ASN A 143 3.42 25.64 -37.26
N LEU A 144 3.75 24.57 -36.52
CA LEU A 144 2.90 23.38 -36.46
C LEU A 144 2.12 23.26 -35.14
N ILE A 145 0.82 23.02 -35.26
CA ILE A 145 -0.01 22.48 -34.19
C ILE A 145 0.30 20.98 -34.14
N VAL A 146 0.99 20.53 -33.10
CA VAL A 146 1.26 19.09 -32.94
C VAL A 146 0.05 18.46 -32.26
N GLN A 147 -0.87 17.92 -33.06
CA GLN A 147 -2.00 17.12 -32.56
C GLN A 147 -1.71 15.61 -32.57
N ASP A 148 -0.83 15.17 -33.47
CA ASP A 148 -0.37 13.78 -33.62
C ASP A 148 0.37 13.26 -32.37
N SER A 149 0.06 12.03 -31.97
CA SER A 149 0.61 11.37 -30.77
C SER A 149 2.10 11.05 -30.90
N THR A 150 2.58 10.79 -32.12
CA THR A 150 3.97 10.38 -32.39
C THR A 150 4.91 11.57 -32.29
N THR A 151 4.57 12.69 -32.91
CA THR A 151 5.37 13.93 -32.85
C THR A 151 5.33 14.55 -31.46
N LYS A 152 4.19 14.48 -30.74
CA LYS A 152 4.12 14.84 -29.31
C LYS A 152 5.12 14.01 -28.50
N ARG A 153 5.10 12.68 -28.68
CA ARG A 153 6.00 11.76 -27.96
C ARG A 153 7.47 12.06 -28.25
N LYS A 154 7.83 12.38 -29.49
CA LYS A 154 9.22 12.76 -29.84
C LYS A 154 9.66 14.08 -29.21
N ILE A 155 8.82 15.12 -29.22
CA ILE A 155 9.12 16.41 -28.54
C ILE A 155 9.24 16.21 -27.03
N TYR A 156 8.33 15.42 -26.43
CA TYR A 156 8.40 15.04 -25.02
C TYR A 156 9.68 14.23 -24.70
N ASN A 157 10.12 13.35 -25.61
CA ASN A 157 11.37 12.60 -25.46
C ASN A 157 12.62 13.51 -25.58
N HIS A 158 12.62 14.51 -26.48
CA HIS A 158 13.72 15.47 -26.58
C HIS A 158 13.82 16.41 -25.37
N LEU A 159 12.67 16.75 -24.75
CA LEU A 159 12.63 17.42 -23.45
C LEU A 159 13.17 16.55 -22.29
N LYS A 160 13.22 15.22 -22.51
CA LYS A 160 13.61 14.17 -21.58
C LYS A 160 15.15 13.93 -21.54
N ASP A 161 15.86 14.26 -22.60
CA ASP A 161 17.31 14.00 -22.72
C ASP A 161 18.23 15.13 -22.22
N ILE A 162 17.74 16.36 -21.96
CA ILE A 162 18.59 17.52 -21.60
C ILE A 162 18.00 18.36 -20.47
N ASN A 163 17.75 17.73 -19.32
CA ASN A 163 17.67 18.42 -18.03
C ASN A 163 18.14 17.45 -16.97
N VAL A 164 19.11 17.78 -16.13
CA VAL A 164 19.64 16.85 -15.11
C VAL A 164 18.54 16.39 -14.12
N GLU A 165 17.48 17.19 -13.91
CA GLU A 165 16.30 16.79 -13.13
C GLU A 165 15.24 15.99 -13.92
N LEU A 166 15.15 16.16 -15.25
CA LEU A 166 14.35 15.28 -16.11
C LEU A 166 15.10 13.99 -16.44
N HIS A 167 16.42 13.98 -16.47
CA HIS A 167 17.23 12.79 -16.71
C HIS A 167 17.06 11.79 -15.56
N GLU A 168 16.89 12.28 -14.32
CA GLU A 168 16.37 11.48 -13.21
C GLU A 168 14.94 11.00 -13.49
N PHE A 169 14.01 11.88 -13.90
CA PHE A 169 12.62 11.48 -14.21
C PHE A 169 12.50 10.45 -15.35
N VAL A 170 13.40 10.50 -16.32
CA VAL A 170 13.42 9.74 -17.58
C VAL A 170 14.14 8.42 -17.46
N LYS A 171 15.28 8.41 -16.76
CA LYS A 171 15.90 7.17 -16.30
C LYS A 171 14.95 6.49 -15.34
N ASN A 172 14.30 7.23 -14.44
CA ASN A 172 13.25 6.68 -13.59
C ASN A 172 12.10 6.13 -14.42
N SER A 173 11.67 6.76 -15.53
CA SER A 173 10.62 6.22 -16.40
C SER A 173 10.99 4.86 -17.01
N GLU A 174 12.18 4.73 -17.62
CA GLU A 174 12.63 3.46 -18.20
C GLU A 174 12.94 2.40 -17.14
N VAL A 175 13.54 2.79 -16.03
CA VAL A 175 13.82 1.90 -14.89
C VAL A 175 12.51 1.46 -14.23
N VAL A 176 11.53 2.35 -14.08
CA VAL A 176 10.19 2.04 -13.56
C VAL A 176 9.44 1.15 -14.55
N GLN A 177 9.51 1.40 -15.86
CA GLN A 177 8.94 0.51 -16.86
C GLN A 177 9.56 -0.89 -16.81
N GLN A 178 10.89 -0.98 -16.70
CA GLN A 178 11.56 -2.26 -16.53
C GLN A 178 11.17 -2.94 -15.21
N GLN A 179 11.01 -2.16 -14.14
CA GLN A 179 10.60 -2.66 -12.82
C GLN A 179 9.15 -3.15 -12.81
N VAL A 180 8.23 -2.41 -13.41
CA VAL A 180 6.83 -2.80 -13.60
C VAL A 180 6.76 -4.07 -14.46
N LYS A 181 7.52 -4.14 -15.56
CA LYS A 181 7.64 -5.34 -16.40
C LYS A 181 8.24 -6.53 -15.65
N LYS A 182 9.28 -6.32 -14.84
CA LYS A 182 9.86 -7.35 -13.96
C LYS A 182 8.84 -7.82 -12.93
N ALA A 183 8.09 -6.92 -12.30
CA ALA A 183 7.01 -7.29 -11.39
C ALA A 183 5.98 -8.16 -12.11
N PHE A 184 5.62 -7.85 -13.36
CA PHE A 184 4.69 -8.66 -14.16
C PHE A 184 5.23 -10.02 -14.59
N SER A 185 6.56 -10.19 -14.64
CA SER A 185 7.15 -11.52 -14.88
C SER A 185 6.89 -12.48 -13.71
N SER A 186 6.50 -11.95 -12.54
CA SER A 186 6.12 -12.76 -11.38
C SER A 186 4.69 -13.28 -11.53
N ARG A 187 4.53 -14.61 -11.51
CA ARG A 187 3.24 -15.29 -11.74
C ARG A 187 2.11 -14.79 -10.84
N HIS A 188 2.39 -14.57 -9.55
CA HIS A 188 1.43 -14.08 -8.56
C HIS A 188 1.04 -12.62 -8.76
N VAL A 189 1.99 -11.75 -9.13
CA VAL A 189 1.69 -10.34 -9.44
C VAL A 189 0.80 -10.25 -10.68
N LEU A 190 1.11 -11.03 -11.72
CA LEU A 190 0.30 -11.10 -12.92
C LEU A 190 -1.12 -11.62 -12.61
N ALA A 191 -1.24 -12.65 -11.78
CA ALA A 191 -2.54 -13.21 -11.39
C ALA A 191 -3.42 -12.15 -10.68
N ASP A 192 -2.86 -11.41 -9.73
CA ASP A 192 -3.59 -10.36 -9.00
C ASP A 192 -3.99 -9.19 -9.90
N ILE A 193 -3.11 -8.81 -10.84
CA ILE A 193 -3.42 -7.79 -11.86
C ILE A 193 -4.56 -8.28 -12.74
N MET A 194 -4.49 -9.50 -13.27
CA MET A 194 -5.55 -10.04 -14.13
C MET A 194 -6.90 -10.12 -13.39
N ALA A 195 -6.89 -10.62 -12.15
CA ALA A 195 -8.08 -10.67 -11.31
C ALA A 195 -8.68 -9.27 -11.09
N THR A 196 -7.83 -8.25 -10.90
CA THR A 196 -8.27 -6.85 -10.72
C THR A 196 -8.79 -6.26 -12.03
N VAL A 197 -8.02 -6.37 -13.12
CA VAL A 197 -8.28 -5.78 -14.43
C VAL A 197 -9.61 -6.27 -15.01
N VAL A 198 -9.91 -7.57 -14.92
CA VAL A 198 -11.16 -8.15 -15.43
C VAL A 198 -12.41 -7.50 -14.81
N THR A 199 -12.30 -6.96 -13.59
CA THR A 199 -13.42 -6.28 -12.91
C THR A 199 -13.57 -4.80 -13.28
N LEU A 200 -12.66 -4.23 -14.08
CA LEU A 200 -12.67 -2.83 -14.49
C LEU A 200 -13.36 -2.63 -15.84
N SER A 201 -13.67 -1.38 -16.20
CA SER A 201 -14.26 -1.06 -17.51
C SER A 201 -13.28 -1.33 -18.66
N SER A 202 -13.79 -1.66 -19.84
CA SER A 202 -12.97 -2.02 -21.01
C SER A 202 -11.92 -0.97 -21.38
N LYS A 203 -12.24 0.32 -21.22
CA LYS A 203 -11.26 1.41 -21.40
C LYS A 203 -10.14 1.34 -20.37
N THR A 204 -10.49 1.18 -19.09
CA THR A 204 -9.52 1.09 -18.01
C THR A 204 -8.65 -0.16 -18.11
N GLN A 205 -9.19 -1.27 -18.62
CA GLN A 205 -8.43 -2.50 -18.86
C GLN A 205 -7.27 -2.28 -19.83
N VAL A 206 -7.51 -1.59 -20.94
CA VAL A 206 -6.49 -1.28 -21.95
C VAL A 206 -5.43 -0.32 -21.41
N GLU A 207 -5.85 0.66 -20.60
CA GLU A 207 -4.96 1.70 -20.05
C GLU A 207 -4.31 1.32 -18.71
N TYR A 208 -4.62 0.15 -18.12
CA TYR A 208 -4.30 -0.18 -16.73
C TYR A 208 -2.80 -0.11 -16.45
N ILE A 209 -1.99 -0.69 -17.34
CA ILE A 209 -0.54 -0.73 -17.22
C ILE A 209 0.04 0.69 -17.29
N ASP A 210 -0.37 1.48 -18.27
CA ASP A 210 0.06 2.88 -18.39
C ASP A 210 -0.35 3.73 -17.17
N ILE A 211 -1.51 3.44 -16.58
CA ILE A 211 -1.95 4.10 -15.34
C ILE A 211 -1.04 3.68 -14.17
N LEU A 212 -0.78 2.38 -14.01
CA LEU A 212 0.07 1.86 -12.95
C LEU A 212 1.50 2.40 -13.07
N GLU A 213 2.09 2.38 -14.26
CA GLU A 213 3.43 2.95 -14.52
C GLU A 213 3.51 4.42 -14.10
N ARG A 214 2.53 5.24 -14.52
CA ARG A 214 2.48 6.66 -14.15
C ARG A 214 2.33 6.89 -12.65
N ILE A 215 1.53 6.06 -11.98
CA ILE A 215 1.37 6.14 -10.52
C ILE A 215 2.68 5.77 -9.84
N VAL A 216 3.29 4.65 -10.22
CA VAL A 216 4.55 4.18 -9.62
C VAL A 216 5.67 5.18 -9.83
N GLU A 217 5.82 5.70 -11.05
CA GLU A 217 6.83 6.70 -11.39
C GLU A 217 6.66 7.97 -10.56
N ARG A 218 5.44 8.54 -10.51
CA ARG A 218 5.19 9.75 -9.74
C ARG A 218 5.34 9.51 -8.24
N PHE A 219 4.86 8.38 -7.74
CA PHE A 219 4.90 8.07 -6.31
C PHE A 219 6.33 7.78 -5.85
N ARG A 220 7.12 7.05 -6.64
CA ARG A 220 8.55 6.82 -6.37
C ARG A 220 9.34 8.13 -6.37
N TYR A 221 9.08 9.04 -7.31
CA TYR A 221 9.69 10.37 -7.32
C TYR A 221 9.39 11.17 -6.03
N LEU A 222 8.13 11.17 -5.60
CA LEU A 222 7.69 11.88 -4.39
C LEU A 222 8.23 11.25 -3.09
N LEU A 223 8.65 9.98 -3.14
CA LEU A 223 9.13 9.22 -1.98
C LEU A 223 10.64 8.93 -2.04
N LYS A 224 11.41 9.65 -2.87
CA LYS A 224 12.84 9.38 -3.06
C LYS A 224 13.67 9.44 -1.78
N ASP A 225 13.28 10.29 -0.83
CA ASP A 225 13.87 10.47 0.50
C ASP A 225 13.31 9.50 1.56
N GLN A 226 12.36 8.64 1.16
CA GLN A 226 11.67 7.67 2.01
C GLN A 226 11.93 6.23 1.57
N ILE A 227 12.72 6.00 0.53
CA ILE A 227 13.09 4.67 0.04
C ILE A 227 14.56 4.44 0.35
N PHE A 228 14.85 3.35 1.04
CA PHE A 228 16.18 2.97 1.49
C PHE A 228 16.54 1.60 0.93
N SER A 229 17.83 1.34 0.75
CA SER A 229 18.34 0.06 0.25
C SER A 229 19.15 -0.67 1.31
N ILE A 230 19.04 -1.99 1.34
CA ILE A 230 19.83 -2.90 2.18
C ILE A 230 20.80 -3.64 1.27
N ASP A 231 22.09 -3.53 1.59
CA ASP A 231 23.12 -4.31 0.91
C ASP A 231 23.14 -5.75 1.43
N LEU A 232 23.35 -6.70 0.52
CA LEU A 232 23.43 -8.11 0.86
C LEU A 232 24.81 -8.45 1.44
N ASN A 233 24.91 -8.48 2.77
CA ASN A 233 26.08 -8.91 3.52
C ASN A 233 25.69 -9.88 4.65
N HIS A 234 25.43 -11.13 4.28
CA HIS A 234 25.07 -12.18 5.24
C HIS A 234 26.08 -12.32 6.38
N LYS A 235 27.38 -12.28 6.09
CA LYS A 235 28.42 -12.53 7.09
C LYS A 235 28.35 -11.50 8.22
N GLU A 236 28.38 -10.21 7.88
CA GLU A 236 28.36 -9.13 8.85
C GLU A 236 27.09 -9.16 9.72
N VAL A 237 25.93 -9.34 9.08
CA VAL A 237 24.65 -9.36 9.77
C VAL A 237 24.55 -10.56 10.72
N TRP A 238 24.93 -11.76 10.28
CA TRP A 238 24.89 -12.96 11.12
C TRP A 238 25.92 -12.92 12.25
N ASP A 239 27.10 -12.34 12.02
CA ASP A 239 28.12 -12.15 13.06
C ASP A 239 27.59 -11.21 14.17
N SER A 240 26.82 -10.18 13.82
CA SER A 240 26.24 -9.22 14.77
C SER A 240 25.15 -9.79 15.70
N VAL A 241 24.52 -10.91 15.30
CA VAL A 241 23.49 -11.61 16.08
C VAL A 241 24.00 -12.91 16.70
N LYS A 242 25.30 -13.20 16.55
CA LYS A 242 25.89 -14.42 17.09
C LYS A 242 25.67 -14.49 18.61
N GLY A 243 25.16 -15.64 19.07
CA GLY A 243 24.85 -15.90 20.47
C GLY A 243 23.54 -15.28 20.99
N LYS A 244 22.92 -14.34 20.26
CA LYS A 244 21.64 -13.74 20.67
C LYS A 244 20.50 -14.75 20.52
N LYS A 245 19.60 -14.79 21.49
CA LYS A 245 18.40 -15.63 21.49
C LYS A 245 17.31 -14.93 20.69
N ILE A 246 16.95 -15.48 19.55
CA ILE A 246 15.93 -14.94 18.65
C ILE A 246 14.71 -15.84 18.71
N GLY A 247 13.52 -15.28 18.95
CA GLY A 247 12.27 -16.02 18.98
C GLY A 247 11.37 -15.74 17.78
N PHE A 248 10.64 -16.76 17.35
CA PHE A 248 9.67 -16.76 16.26
C PHE A 248 8.37 -17.35 16.78
N ILE A 249 7.24 -16.69 16.55
CA ILE A 249 5.93 -17.07 17.07
C ILE A 249 4.93 -17.15 15.91
N ASP A 250 4.10 -18.19 15.91
CA ASP A 250 2.96 -18.32 14.99
C ASP A 250 1.81 -19.14 15.59
N GLY A 251 0.59 -18.89 15.12
CA GLY A 251 -0.64 -19.54 15.53
C GLY A 251 -1.22 -20.46 14.45
N GLY A 252 -1.28 -21.77 14.74
CA GLY A 252 -1.99 -22.75 13.94
C GLY A 252 -3.41 -22.96 14.42
N VAL A 253 -4.37 -23.00 13.48
CA VAL A 253 -5.78 -23.27 13.76
C VAL A 253 -6.27 -24.49 12.99
N ALA A 254 -7.09 -25.30 13.62
CA ALA A 254 -7.92 -26.30 12.95
C ALA A 254 -9.37 -26.19 13.41
N SER A 255 -10.29 -26.14 12.46
CA SER A 255 -11.70 -26.47 12.68
C SER A 255 -11.90 -27.96 12.46
N ILE A 256 -12.69 -28.58 13.33
CA ILE A 256 -13.03 -29.99 13.24
C ILE A 256 -14.55 -30.03 13.05
N ASN A 257 -14.99 -30.40 11.85
CA ASN A 257 -16.42 -30.52 11.59
C ASN A 257 -16.96 -31.76 12.32
N SER A 258 -17.89 -31.56 13.26
CA SER A 258 -18.58 -32.61 14.00
C SER A 258 -20.08 -32.30 14.09
N LEU A 259 -20.92 -33.29 14.43
CA LEU A 259 -22.37 -33.14 14.44
C LEU A 259 -22.84 -32.43 15.71
N GLY A 260 -23.39 -31.22 15.58
CA GLY A 260 -23.80 -30.39 16.71
C GLY A 260 -22.64 -29.76 17.48
N SER A 261 -21.41 -29.91 16.98
CA SER A 261 -20.20 -29.34 17.56
C SER A 261 -19.17 -28.98 16.49
N GLU A 262 -18.49 -27.85 16.69
CA GLU A 262 -17.40 -27.38 15.85
C GLU A 262 -16.28 -26.98 16.79
N PRO A 263 -15.57 -27.98 17.36
CA PRO A 263 -14.47 -27.65 18.23
C PRO A 263 -13.35 -27.01 17.41
N ILE A 264 -12.79 -25.99 18.02
CA ILE A 264 -11.64 -25.26 17.53
C ILE A 264 -10.42 -25.76 18.29
N ALA A 265 -9.36 -26.01 17.54
CA ALA A 265 -8.05 -26.27 18.10
C ALA A 265 -7.12 -25.14 17.66
N ILE A 266 -6.65 -24.34 18.62
CA ILE A 266 -5.65 -23.29 18.41
C ILE A 266 -4.37 -23.71 19.12
N ARG A 267 -3.24 -23.60 18.43
CA ARG A 267 -1.91 -23.82 18.97
C ARG A 267 -1.02 -22.68 18.59
N VAL A 268 -0.35 -22.09 19.58
CA VAL A 268 0.63 -21.06 19.34
C VAL A 268 2.00 -21.60 19.69
N GLY A 269 2.83 -21.75 18.66
CA GLY A 269 4.20 -22.23 18.77
C GLY A 269 5.18 -21.07 18.97
N GLU A 270 6.25 -21.32 19.71
CA GLU A 270 7.45 -20.52 19.72
C GLU A 270 8.63 -21.40 19.30
N TYR A 271 9.40 -20.93 18.33
CA TYR A 271 10.69 -21.44 17.96
C TYR A 271 11.75 -20.42 18.37
N THR A 272 12.76 -20.82 19.15
CA THR A 272 13.89 -19.95 19.48
C THR A 272 15.21 -20.53 18.99
N VAL A 273 16.13 -19.66 18.58
CA VAL A 273 17.44 -20.03 18.05
C VAL A 273 18.52 -19.06 18.51
N ARG A 274 19.73 -19.58 18.72
CA ARG A 274 20.95 -18.81 18.97
C ARG A 274 21.94 -18.96 17.82
N PRO A 275 21.98 -18.03 16.85
CA PRO A 275 22.89 -18.13 15.70
C PRO A 275 24.35 -18.26 16.14
N GLY A 276 25.10 -19.13 15.45
CA GLY A 276 26.53 -19.35 15.72
C GLY A 276 26.89 -20.07 17.02
N VAL A 277 25.90 -20.53 17.80
CA VAL A 277 26.07 -21.49 18.89
C VAL A 277 25.92 -22.92 18.35
N THR A 278 26.65 -23.88 18.91
CA THR A 278 26.55 -25.31 18.60
C THR A 278 26.08 -26.10 19.81
N GLY A 279 25.39 -27.22 19.61
CA GLY A 279 24.89 -28.09 20.68
C GLY A 279 23.36 -28.12 20.76
N GLU A 280 22.82 -28.86 21.72
CA GLU A 280 21.38 -29.10 21.88
C GLU A 280 20.63 -27.84 22.32
N ASP A 281 21.25 -26.97 23.13
CA ASP A 281 20.65 -25.71 23.59
C ASP A 281 20.63 -24.58 22.54
N ARG A 282 21.03 -24.88 21.30
CA ARG A 282 21.06 -23.91 20.20
C ARG A 282 19.65 -23.50 19.78
N GLU A 283 18.73 -24.45 19.70
CA GLU A 283 17.37 -24.28 19.19
C GLU A 283 16.36 -24.95 20.13
N THR A 284 15.23 -24.30 20.38
CA THR A 284 14.15 -24.87 21.19
C THR A 284 12.79 -24.61 20.57
N PHE A 285 11.86 -25.53 20.82
CA PHE A 285 10.47 -25.48 20.34
C PHE A 285 9.53 -25.64 21.52
N ASN A 286 8.63 -24.67 21.70
CA ASN A 286 7.70 -24.64 22.82
C ASN A 286 6.29 -24.27 22.36
N PHE A 287 5.26 -24.83 22.98
CA PHE A 287 3.90 -24.31 22.82
C PHE A 287 3.63 -23.27 23.92
N LYS A 288 3.27 -22.04 23.52
CA LYS A 288 2.95 -20.95 24.46
C LYS A 288 1.47 -20.91 24.84
N ALA A 289 0.62 -21.37 23.93
CA ALA A 289 -0.80 -21.53 24.14
C ALA A 289 -1.30 -22.77 23.38
N GLN A 290 -2.19 -23.52 24.02
CA GLN A 290 -2.97 -24.57 23.40
C GLN A 290 -4.39 -24.41 23.89
N LEU A 291 -5.31 -24.27 22.95
CA LEU A 291 -6.73 -24.15 23.22
C LEU A 291 -7.43 -25.24 22.41
N VAL A 292 -8.21 -26.07 23.09
CA VAL A 292 -9.22 -26.91 22.46
C VAL A 292 -10.53 -26.51 23.11
N ASP A 293 -11.45 -26.00 22.31
CA ASP A 293 -12.69 -25.41 22.80
C ASP A 293 -13.83 -25.75 21.86
N GLU A 294 -15.05 -25.87 22.38
CA GLU A 294 -16.23 -26.22 21.60
C GLU A 294 -17.12 -25.00 21.44
N LEU A 295 -17.18 -24.43 20.23
CA LEU A 295 -17.89 -23.16 19.99
C LEU A 295 -19.42 -23.26 20.16
N TYR A 296 -19.98 -24.47 20.11
CA TYR A 296 -21.41 -24.72 20.32
C TYR A 296 -21.77 -25.12 21.76
N ASP A 297 -20.79 -25.52 22.57
CA ASP A 297 -21.01 -25.84 23.98
C ASP A 297 -20.69 -24.60 24.81
N TYR A 298 -21.73 -23.80 25.04
CA TYR A 298 -21.60 -22.58 25.82
C TYR A 298 -21.04 -22.84 27.23
N GLU A 299 -21.34 -23.96 27.90
CA GLU A 299 -20.82 -24.22 29.24
C GLU A 299 -19.31 -24.39 29.21
N ASN A 300 -18.82 -25.11 28.20
CA ASN A 300 -17.41 -25.42 28.02
C ASN A 300 -16.67 -24.49 27.06
N SER A 301 -17.26 -23.42 26.56
CA SER A 301 -16.64 -22.41 25.67
C SER A 301 -15.80 -21.38 26.43
N ILE A 302 -14.78 -20.78 25.78
CA ILE A 302 -14.02 -19.61 26.28
C ILE A 302 -14.83 -18.32 26.26
N PHE A 303 -15.99 -18.30 25.59
CA PHE A 303 -16.87 -17.14 25.49
C PHE A 303 -17.99 -17.21 26.50
N ASP A 304 -18.41 -16.04 27.00
CA ASP A 304 -19.50 -15.88 27.97
C ASP A 304 -20.89 -15.72 27.34
N GLU A 305 -21.01 -15.67 26.02
CA GLU A 305 -22.27 -15.87 25.30
C GLU A 305 -22.05 -16.55 23.95
N TYR A 306 -23.15 -16.96 23.30
CA TYR A 306 -23.14 -17.48 21.95
C TYR A 306 -23.13 -16.34 20.91
N ALA A 307 -22.41 -16.51 19.80
CA ALA A 307 -22.45 -15.58 18.67
C ALA A 307 -22.49 -16.31 17.33
N ASP A 308 -23.30 -15.79 16.40
CA ASP A 308 -23.59 -16.44 15.10
C ASP A 308 -22.43 -16.48 14.11
N ASN A 309 -21.36 -15.72 14.34
CA ASN A 309 -20.25 -15.58 13.39
C ASN A 309 -18.99 -16.33 13.87
N PHE A 310 -19.03 -17.65 13.72
CA PHE A 310 -17.95 -18.56 14.11
C PHE A 310 -16.57 -18.21 13.50
N PRO A 311 -16.46 -17.87 12.20
CA PRO A 311 -15.16 -17.49 11.63
C PRO A 311 -14.52 -16.30 12.35
N LYS A 312 -15.33 -15.32 12.78
CA LYS A 312 -14.83 -14.17 13.55
C LYS A 312 -14.49 -14.53 14.99
N LEU A 313 -15.27 -15.38 15.68
CA LEU A 313 -14.91 -15.88 17.02
C LEU A 313 -13.57 -16.61 17.01
N LEU A 314 -13.37 -17.47 16.01
CA LEU A 314 -12.13 -18.21 15.82
C LEU A 314 -10.94 -17.29 15.55
N ASP A 315 -11.12 -16.29 14.67
CA ASP A 315 -10.08 -15.31 14.38
C ASP A 315 -9.76 -14.44 15.60
N MET A 316 -10.78 -14.06 16.39
CA MET A 316 -10.62 -13.32 17.64
C MET A 316 -9.82 -14.11 18.68
N ALA A 317 -10.14 -15.40 18.87
CA ALA A 317 -9.40 -16.30 19.74
C ALA A 317 -7.96 -16.52 19.26
N ARG A 318 -7.74 -16.63 17.94
CA ARG A 318 -6.41 -16.75 17.33
C ARG A 318 -5.57 -15.48 17.59
N ILE A 319 -6.11 -14.30 17.29
CA ILE A 319 -5.41 -13.02 17.50
C ILE A 319 -5.05 -12.84 18.99
N TYR A 320 -6.00 -13.13 19.89
CA TYR A 320 -5.78 -13.04 21.33
C TYR A 320 -4.68 -14.00 21.80
N THR A 321 -4.72 -15.26 21.35
CA THR A 321 -3.72 -16.26 21.76
C THR A 321 -2.33 -16.01 21.19
N GLU A 322 -2.22 -15.51 19.95
CA GLU A 322 -0.95 -15.07 19.34
C GLU A 322 -0.33 -13.92 20.15
N ALA A 323 -1.12 -12.88 20.46
CA ALA A 323 -0.66 -11.75 21.28
C ALA A 323 -0.29 -12.19 22.71
N GLY A 324 -1.08 -13.09 23.31
CA GLY A 324 -0.80 -13.67 24.61
C GLY A 324 0.49 -14.49 24.65
N ALA A 325 0.85 -15.17 23.56
CA ALA A 325 2.12 -15.88 23.44
C ALA A 325 3.31 -14.93 23.37
N VAL A 326 3.20 -13.82 22.63
CA VAL A 326 4.22 -12.76 22.62
C VAL A 326 4.37 -12.19 24.04
N TYR A 327 3.25 -11.88 24.71
CA TYR A 327 3.24 -11.41 26.09
C TYR A 327 3.97 -12.37 27.04
N LYS A 328 3.65 -13.67 27.01
CA LYS A 328 4.35 -14.68 27.83
C LYS A 328 5.86 -14.65 27.58
N SER A 329 6.27 -14.59 26.32
CA SER A 329 7.69 -14.59 25.93
C SER A 329 8.44 -13.36 26.46
N ILE A 330 7.75 -12.22 26.58
CA ILE A 330 8.29 -10.99 27.22
C ILE A 330 8.42 -11.16 28.74
N GLN A 331 7.56 -11.94 29.40
CA GLN A 331 7.56 -12.14 30.85
C GLN A 331 8.57 -13.19 31.33
N GLU A 332 9.17 -13.98 30.44
CA GLU A 332 10.12 -15.02 30.83
C GLU A 332 11.39 -14.47 31.50
N LYS A 333 12.02 -15.25 32.39
CA LYS A 333 13.30 -14.88 33.01
C LYS A 333 14.45 -14.83 31.99
N ASN A 334 14.44 -15.76 31.02
CA ASN A 334 15.43 -15.86 29.95
C ASN A 334 14.82 -15.35 28.63
N LYS A 335 14.62 -14.03 28.58
CA LYS A 335 13.95 -13.34 27.47
C LYS A 335 14.72 -13.50 26.16
N CYS A 336 13.99 -13.48 25.05
CA CYS A 336 14.59 -13.34 23.74
C CYS A 336 15.15 -11.92 23.57
N ASP A 337 16.26 -11.80 22.86
CA ASP A 337 16.83 -10.51 22.47
C ASP A 337 15.98 -9.82 21.40
N MET A 338 15.26 -10.61 20.58
CA MET A 338 14.34 -10.15 19.53
C MET A 338 13.22 -11.17 19.34
N LEU A 339 12.01 -10.71 19.00
CA LEU A 339 10.86 -11.56 18.71
C LEU A 339 10.25 -11.22 17.35
N PHE A 340 9.90 -12.25 16.60
CA PHE A 340 9.24 -12.16 15.31
C PHE A 340 7.91 -12.91 15.34
N LEU A 341 6.82 -12.24 15.01
CA LEU A 341 5.48 -12.83 14.90
C LEU A 341 5.15 -13.02 13.43
N HIS A 342 4.66 -14.21 13.07
CA HIS A 342 4.10 -14.46 11.75
C HIS A 342 2.71 -13.79 11.68
N GLY A 343 2.58 -12.72 10.90
CA GLY A 343 1.36 -11.93 10.82
C GLY A 343 1.49 -10.51 11.39
N PRO A 344 0.40 -9.74 11.37
CA PRO A 344 0.41 -8.34 11.82
C PRO A 344 0.60 -8.27 13.34
N LEU A 345 1.32 -7.23 13.79
CA LEU A 345 1.49 -6.99 15.22
C LEU A 345 0.21 -6.44 15.85
N VAL A 346 -0.53 -5.62 15.09
CA VAL A 346 -1.81 -5.04 15.52
C VAL A 346 -2.90 -5.40 14.52
N ASN A 347 -4.00 -6.01 14.95
CA ASN A 347 -5.16 -6.30 14.11
C ASN A 347 -6.26 -5.24 14.30
N PRO A 348 -7.10 -4.96 13.28
CA PRO A 348 -8.25 -4.07 13.43
C PRO A 348 -9.25 -4.64 14.46
N ALA A 349 -9.61 -3.85 15.47
CA ALA A 349 -10.46 -4.28 16.58
C ALA A 349 -11.96 -4.06 16.31
N ALA A 350 -12.31 -3.02 15.54
CA ALA A 350 -13.69 -2.64 15.25
C ALA A 350 -14.60 -3.78 14.72
N PRO A 351 -14.14 -4.71 13.86
CA PRO A 351 -14.96 -5.82 13.38
C PRO A 351 -15.48 -6.80 14.45
N TYR A 352 -14.93 -6.74 15.67
CA TYR A 352 -15.24 -7.63 16.79
C TYR A 352 -16.02 -6.95 17.92
N ALA A 353 -16.52 -5.73 17.71
CA ALA A 353 -17.16 -4.93 18.75
C ALA A 353 -18.44 -5.52 19.35
N ASP A 354 -19.14 -6.37 18.59
CA ASP A 354 -20.44 -6.97 18.95
C ASP A 354 -20.31 -8.44 19.36
N PHE A 355 -19.14 -8.85 19.85
CA PHE A 355 -18.86 -10.21 20.27
C PHE A 355 -18.89 -10.36 21.81
N PRO A 356 -19.05 -11.60 22.31
CA PRO A 356 -19.07 -11.87 23.75
C PRO A 356 -17.73 -11.58 24.43
N ASN A 357 -17.76 -11.50 25.76
CA ASN A 357 -16.53 -11.48 26.54
C ASN A 357 -15.85 -12.84 26.58
N PHE A 358 -14.59 -12.82 26.98
CA PHE A 358 -13.93 -14.02 27.45
C PHE A 358 -14.36 -14.39 28.87
N LYS A 359 -14.53 -15.69 29.11
CA LYS A 359 -14.56 -16.28 30.45
C LYS A 359 -13.19 -16.23 31.10
N ASP A 360 -13.17 -16.36 32.42
CA ASP A 360 -11.94 -16.29 33.23
C ASP A 360 -10.91 -17.32 32.78
N LYS A 361 -11.34 -18.54 32.42
CA LYS A 361 -10.45 -19.60 31.90
C LYS A 361 -9.61 -19.14 30.70
N ALA A 362 -10.14 -18.26 29.85
CA ALA A 362 -9.41 -17.75 28.68
C ALA A 362 -8.35 -16.71 29.09
N LEU A 363 -8.65 -15.87 30.07
CA LEU A 363 -7.72 -14.87 30.61
C LEU A 363 -6.58 -15.55 31.40
N GLU A 364 -6.94 -16.55 32.21
CA GLU A 364 -6.03 -17.31 33.05
C GLU A 364 -4.96 -18.05 32.23
N MET A 365 -5.24 -18.38 30.95
CA MET A 365 -4.23 -18.94 30.03
C MET A 365 -2.95 -18.11 29.98
N PHE A 366 -3.05 -16.80 30.22
CA PHE A 366 -1.94 -15.85 30.23
C PHE A 366 -1.70 -15.23 31.61
N GLY A 367 -2.27 -15.78 32.67
CA GLY A 367 -2.17 -15.22 34.03
C GLY A 367 -2.94 -13.91 34.19
N LEU A 368 -3.94 -13.67 33.34
CA LEU A 368 -4.80 -12.49 33.38
C LEU A 368 -6.08 -12.78 34.15
N THR A 369 -6.67 -11.74 34.72
CA THR A 369 -7.95 -11.74 35.42
C THR A 369 -8.70 -10.45 35.06
N ARG A 370 -10.02 -10.43 35.20
CA ARG A 370 -10.83 -9.22 34.94
C ARG A 370 -10.32 -8.00 35.71
N ASN A 371 -9.75 -8.22 36.89
CA ASN A 371 -9.22 -7.14 37.75
C ASN A 371 -7.84 -6.63 37.32
N ASN A 372 -7.06 -7.41 36.56
CA ASN A 372 -5.70 -7.04 36.17
C ASN A 372 -5.58 -6.54 34.72
N ILE A 373 -6.60 -6.77 33.89
CA ILE A 373 -6.75 -6.16 32.58
C ILE A 373 -7.24 -4.73 32.78
N LYS A 374 -6.30 -3.84 33.11
CA LYS A 374 -6.55 -2.41 33.18
C LYS A 374 -5.75 -1.74 32.08
N GLY A 375 -6.44 -1.38 31.01
CA GLY A 375 -5.87 -0.51 30.00
C GLY A 375 -5.68 0.91 30.53
N ASP A 376 -5.05 1.76 29.73
CA ASP A 376 -4.97 3.20 30.01
C ASP A 376 -6.36 3.88 30.07
N VAL A 377 -7.41 3.24 29.52
CA VAL A 377 -8.81 3.70 29.56
C VAL A 377 -9.71 2.58 30.06
N GLU A 378 -10.69 2.92 30.90
CA GLU A 378 -11.68 1.94 31.37
C GLU A 378 -12.60 1.52 30.21
N PRO A 379 -12.77 0.21 29.98
CA PRO A 379 -13.74 -0.29 29.02
C PRO A 379 -15.17 -0.02 29.50
N PRO A 380 -16.18 -0.17 28.61
CA PRO A 380 -17.57 -0.11 29.04
C PRO A 380 -17.85 -1.09 30.19
N PRO A 381 -18.75 -0.75 31.12
CA PRO A 381 -19.16 -1.66 32.19
C PRO A 381 -19.58 -3.01 31.63
N ASP A 382 -19.23 -4.09 32.35
CA ASP A 382 -19.52 -5.48 32.00
C ASP A 382 -18.78 -6.01 30.75
N LEU A 383 -17.88 -5.22 30.16
CA LEU A 383 -17.09 -5.59 28.98
C LEU A 383 -15.57 -5.56 29.26
N GLU A 384 -15.17 -5.72 30.52
CA GLU A 384 -13.76 -5.68 30.94
C GLU A 384 -12.94 -6.84 30.38
N SER A 385 -13.56 -8.02 30.22
CA SER A 385 -12.94 -9.19 29.60
C SER A 385 -13.26 -9.34 28.11
N HIS A 386 -13.85 -8.32 27.48
CA HIS A 386 -14.08 -8.32 26.05
C HIS A 386 -12.75 -8.35 25.29
N PHE A 387 -12.75 -8.94 24.09
CA PHE A 387 -11.57 -8.99 23.22
C PHE A 387 -10.92 -7.63 23.02
N ILE A 388 -11.70 -6.57 22.78
CA ILE A 388 -11.15 -5.23 22.55
C ILE A 388 -10.36 -4.72 23.76
N ALA A 389 -10.83 -4.95 24.98
CA ALA A 389 -10.14 -4.52 26.19
C ALA A 389 -8.91 -5.42 26.48
N ALA A 390 -9.11 -6.74 26.44
CA ALA A 390 -8.05 -7.71 26.72
C ALA A 390 -6.91 -7.64 25.70
N TYR A 391 -7.22 -7.48 24.42
CA TYR A 391 -6.23 -7.35 23.36
C TYR A 391 -5.48 -6.02 23.44
N GLN A 392 -6.16 -4.91 23.75
CA GLN A 392 -5.50 -3.61 23.97
C GLN A 392 -4.46 -3.71 25.08
N TYR A 393 -4.82 -4.32 26.21
CA TYR A 393 -3.91 -4.51 27.34
C TYR A 393 -2.65 -5.28 26.93
N LEU A 394 -2.80 -6.39 26.21
CA LEU A 394 -1.67 -7.16 25.68
C LEU A 394 -0.79 -6.30 24.75
N LEU A 395 -1.41 -5.56 23.83
CA LEU A 395 -0.70 -4.66 22.92
C LEU A 395 0.07 -3.56 23.66
N GLN A 396 -0.51 -2.95 24.70
CA GLN A 396 0.17 -1.93 25.50
C GLN A 396 1.45 -2.49 26.13
N ILE A 397 1.43 -3.73 26.64
CA ILE A 397 2.63 -4.37 27.19
C ILE A 397 3.65 -4.70 26.10
N ILE A 398 3.19 -5.24 24.97
CA ILE A 398 4.05 -5.54 23.80
C ILE A 398 4.77 -4.28 23.31
N PHE A 399 4.08 -3.15 23.26
CA PHE A 399 4.63 -1.87 22.81
C PHE A 399 5.48 -1.15 23.86
N LYS A 400 5.20 -1.36 25.16
CA LYS A 400 6.04 -0.86 26.27
C LYS A 400 7.32 -1.70 26.45
N SER A 401 7.38 -2.94 25.94
CA SER A 401 8.54 -3.85 26.06
C SER A 401 9.80 -3.27 25.40
N ASP A 402 10.97 -3.50 26.03
CA ASP A 402 12.29 -3.15 25.48
C ASP A 402 12.83 -4.12 24.44
N ILE A 403 12.21 -5.29 24.34
CA ILE A 403 12.53 -6.26 23.29
C ILE A 403 12.03 -5.68 21.96
N PRO A 404 12.86 -5.68 20.89
CA PRO A 404 12.38 -5.43 19.54
C PRO A 404 11.43 -6.55 19.09
N ILE A 405 10.21 -6.17 18.71
CA ILE A 405 9.18 -7.11 18.27
C ILE A 405 8.70 -6.71 16.89
N CYS A 406 8.74 -7.65 15.95
CA CYS A 406 8.33 -7.44 14.56
C CYS A 406 7.23 -8.43 14.16
N GLY A 407 6.07 -7.93 13.75
CA GLY A 407 5.09 -8.71 12.98
C GLY A 407 5.44 -8.69 11.49
N ILE A 408 5.48 -9.86 10.84
CA ILE A 408 5.83 -9.97 9.42
C ILE A 408 4.67 -10.60 8.66
N VAL A 409 4.11 -9.84 7.72
CA VAL A 409 2.92 -10.21 6.95
C VAL A 409 3.30 -10.55 5.52
N GLU A 410 3.28 -11.84 5.19
CA GLU A 410 3.64 -12.35 3.87
C GLU A 410 2.61 -11.97 2.78
N ARG A 411 1.32 -12.10 3.08
CA ARG A 411 0.26 -12.06 2.06
C ARG A 411 -0.08 -10.65 1.59
N SER A 412 -0.35 -10.54 0.28
CA SER A 412 -0.89 -9.34 -0.37
C SER A 412 -2.31 -9.05 0.14
N THR A 413 -2.42 -8.23 1.18
CA THR A 413 -3.73 -7.68 1.57
C THR A 413 -4.19 -6.65 0.53
N SER A 414 -5.51 -6.55 0.30
CA SER A 414 -6.13 -5.46 -0.46
C SER A 414 -6.07 -4.09 0.25
N SER A 415 -5.31 -4.03 1.35
CA SER A 415 -5.09 -2.84 2.15
C SER A 415 -4.45 -1.71 1.32
N ARG A 416 -4.78 -0.48 1.69
CA ARG A 416 -4.18 0.77 1.18
C ARG A 416 -3.68 1.64 2.33
N ILE A 417 -3.45 1.04 3.48
CA ILE A 417 -3.27 1.80 4.72
C ILE A 417 -1.95 2.55 4.70
N VAL A 418 -0.88 1.92 4.19
CA VAL A 418 0.44 2.55 4.11
C VAL A 418 0.46 3.62 3.01
N SER A 419 -0.09 3.32 1.83
CA SER A 419 -0.16 4.32 0.76
C SER A 419 -1.03 5.52 1.17
N ARG A 420 -2.13 5.31 1.90
CA ARG A 420 -2.97 6.40 2.41
C ARG A 420 -2.23 7.28 3.41
N THR A 421 -1.51 6.67 4.36
CA THR A 421 -0.70 7.41 5.33
C THR A 421 0.37 8.25 4.61
N LEU A 422 1.09 7.66 3.64
CA LEU A 422 2.07 8.38 2.81
C LEU A 422 1.45 9.54 2.02
N LEU A 423 0.30 9.31 1.38
CA LEU A 423 -0.40 10.36 0.64
C LEU A 423 -0.85 11.51 1.55
N ASN A 424 -1.31 11.22 2.77
CA ASN A 424 -1.64 12.25 3.75
C ASN A 424 -0.39 13.03 4.20
N GLN A 425 0.74 12.36 4.41
CA GLN A 425 2.01 13.05 4.72
C GLN A 425 2.46 13.95 3.55
N LEU A 426 2.31 13.50 2.30
CA LEU A 426 2.63 14.29 1.12
C LEU A 426 1.73 15.53 1.00
N LYS A 427 0.44 15.44 1.37
CA LYS A 427 -0.44 16.61 1.46
C LYS A 427 0.13 17.66 2.40
N ASN A 428 0.61 17.23 3.56
CA ASN A 428 1.20 18.12 4.57
C ASN A 428 2.56 18.70 4.15
N ARG A 429 3.27 18.06 3.22
CA ARG A 429 4.54 18.51 2.63
C ARG A 429 4.37 19.42 1.40
N GLY A 430 3.15 19.87 1.09
CA GLY A 430 2.88 20.78 -0.03
C GLY A 430 2.50 20.11 -1.35
N PHE A 431 2.42 18.77 -1.42
CA PHE A 431 2.04 18.01 -2.62
C PHE A 431 0.56 17.61 -2.62
N ALA A 432 -0.32 18.51 -2.15
CA ALA A 432 -1.72 18.16 -1.89
C ALA A 432 -2.49 17.74 -3.15
N LEU A 433 -2.27 18.43 -4.27
CA LEU A 433 -2.91 18.12 -5.54
C LEU A 433 -2.44 16.77 -6.09
N GLU A 434 -1.12 16.52 -6.09
CA GLU A 434 -0.55 15.26 -6.55
C GLU A 434 -1.01 14.07 -5.71
N ALA A 435 -0.99 14.22 -4.39
CA ALA A 435 -1.46 13.18 -3.48
C ALA A 435 -2.93 12.84 -3.75
N GLU A 436 -3.77 13.84 -4.00
CA GLU A 436 -5.19 13.62 -4.32
C GLU A 436 -5.38 12.96 -5.69
N LEU A 437 -4.59 13.35 -6.71
CA LEU A 437 -4.63 12.73 -8.03
C LEU A 437 -4.19 11.26 -8.00
N ILE A 438 -3.12 10.96 -7.26
CA ILE A 438 -2.63 9.59 -7.06
C ILE A 438 -3.69 8.78 -6.33
N ARG A 439 -4.23 9.30 -5.21
CA ARG A 439 -5.29 8.64 -4.43
C ARG A 439 -6.48 8.27 -5.30
N ASN A 440 -7.03 9.24 -6.02
CA ASN A 440 -8.19 9.02 -6.90
C ASN A 440 -7.90 8.00 -8.00
N SER A 441 -6.68 8.01 -8.54
CA SER A 441 -6.26 7.02 -9.54
C SER A 441 -6.11 5.63 -8.93
N MET A 442 -5.52 5.49 -7.75
CA MET A 442 -5.43 4.22 -7.04
C MET A 442 -6.82 3.65 -6.71
N ASP A 443 -7.73 4.49 -6.20
CA ASP A 443 -9.07 4.07 -5.82
C ASP A 443 -9.90 3.64 -7.04
N LYS A 444 -9.87 4.42 -8.13
CA LYS A 444 -10.56 4.09 -9.38
C LYS A 444 -10.05 2.79 -10.01
N ASN A 445 -8.76 2.52 -9.91
CA ASN A 445 -8.11 1.36 -10.53
C ASN A 445 -7.87 0.21 -9.53
N ARG A 446 -8.42 0.32 -8.31
CA ARG A 446 -8.33 -0.70 -7.25
C ARG A 446 -6.90 -1.13 -6.89
N ILE A 447 -5.91 -0.25 -7.05
CA ILE A 447 -4.50 -0.56 -6.77
C ILE A 447 -4.30 -0.68 -5.25
N SER A 448 -3.81 -1.83 -4.76
CA SER A 448 -3.51 -2.08 -3.34
C SER A 448 -2.08 -1.67 -2.99
N ASP A 449 -1.76 -1.59 -1.69
CA ASP A 449 -0.39 -1.41 -1.21
C ASP A 449 0.54 -2.50 -1.76
N ALA A 450 0.12 -3.77 -1.70
CA ALA A 450 0.94 -4.90 -2.14
C ALA A 450 1.31 -4.81 -3.62
N LEU A 451 0.35 -4.46 -4.49
CA LEU A 451 0.60 -4.27 -5.91
C LEU A 451 1.48 -3.05 -6.17
N LEU A 452 1.13 -1.91 -5.57
CA LEU A 452 1.87 -0.66 -5.71
C LEU A 452 3.34 -0.84 -5.34
N PHE A 453 3.61 -1.39 -4.15
CA PHE A 453 4.97 -1.54 -3.65
C PHE A 453 5.74 -2.68 -4.31
N SER A 454 5.05 -3.69 -4.87
CA SER A 454 5.71 -4.69 -5.71
C SER A 454 6.30 -4.09 -6.99
N CYS A 455 5.61 -3.10 -7.56
CA CYS A 455 6.07 -2.35 -8.72
C CYS A 455 6.99 -1.18 -8.36
N LEU A 456 6.86 -0.61 -7.16
CA LEU A 456 7.60 0.58 -6.73
C LEU A 456 8.95 0.24 -6.11
N LEU A 457 9.08 -0.80 -5.29
CA LEU A 457 10.32 -1.17 -4.60
C LEU A 457 11.16 -2.17 -5.41
N LYS A 458 12.48 -1.98 -5.42
CA LYS A 458 13.45 -2.92 -6.00
C LYS A 458 13.90 -3.93 -4.95
N GLU A 459 14.53 -5.01 -5.38
CA GLU A 459 15.22 -5.92 -4.47
C GLU A 459 16.13 -5.20 -3.48
N GLY A 460 15.99 -5.52 -2.19
CA GLY A 460 16.72 -4.90 -1.09
C GLY A 460 16.14 -3.55 -0.64
N GLU A 461 15.14 -3.00 -1.32
CA GLU A 461 14.55 -1.72 -0.94
C GLU A 461 13.40 -1.86 0.06
N TYR A 462 13.31 -0.88 0.95
CA TYR A 462 12.21 -0.71 1.89
C TYR A 462 11.79 0.75 2.01
N LEU A 463 10.57 0.97 2.50
CA LEU A 463 10.08 2.31 2.84
C LEU A 463 10.54 2.71 4.24
N ARG A 464 10.80 4.00 4.49
CA ARG A 464 10.98 4.49 5.85
C ARG A 464 9.81 4.01 6.72
N PRO A 465 10.05 3.39 7.89
CA PRO A 465 8.97 2.97 8.76
C PRO A 465 8.07 4.14 9.17
N LEU A 466 6.76 3.94 9.12
CA LEU A 466 5.74 4.96 9.39
C LEU A 466 4.81 4.45 10.47
N LYS A 467 4.38 5.32 11.39
CA LYS A 467 3.27 5.00 12.27
C LYS A 467 1.99 4.89 11.44
N VAL A 468 1.27 3.78 11.63
CA VAL A 468 0.04 3.49 10.90
C VAL A 468 -1.06 3.19 11.90
N ASP A 469 -2.09 4.03 11.89
CA ASP A 469 -3.35 3.76 12.58
C ASP A 469 -4.11 2.64 11.85
N LYS A 470 -4.20 1.47 12.48
CA LYS A 470 -4.97 0.31 11.97
C LYS A 470 -6.41 0.27 12.46
N ASN A 471 -6.78 1.21 13.32
CA ASN A 471 -8.01 1.26 14.09
C ASN A 471 -8.71 2.62 13.94
N GLU A 472 -8.83 3.10 12.69
CA GLU A 472 -9.45 4.38 12.33
C GLU A 472 -10.77 4.64 13.09
N LEU A 473 -10.80 5.67 13.94
CA LEU A 473 -11.94 6.03 14.80
C LEU A 473 -13.29 6.15 14.07
N GLY A 474 -13.27 6.58 12.80
CA GLY A 474 -14.48 6.70 11.99
C GLY A 474 -15.18 5.36 11.71
N LYS A 475 -14.49 4.23 11.88
CA LYS A 475 -15.01 2.87 11.74
C LYS A 475 -15.31 2.20 13.10
N SER A 476 -14.89 2.83 14.19
CA SER A 476 -15.04 2.30 15.54
C SER A 476 -16.45 2.56 16.08
N PRO A 477 -17.13 1.54 16.62
CA PRO A 477 -18.43 1.72 17.26
C PRO A 477 -18.35 2.65 18.46
N ASP A 478 -19.37 3.48 18.68
CA ASP A 478 -19.36 4.57 19.67
C ASP A 478 -18.95 4.10 21.07
N ARG A 479 -19.50 2.98 21.54
CA ARG A 479 -19.20 2.40 22.86
C ARG A 479 -17.73 2.01 23.06
N TRP A 480 -17.01 1.74 21.98
CA TRP A 480 -15.60 1.29 22.01
C TRP A 480 -14.61 2.37 21.58
N LYS A 481 -15.07 3.55 21.15
CA LYS A 481 -14.18 4.60 20.60
C LYS A 481 -13.05 4.97 21.55
N SER A 482 -13.36 5.19 22.83
CA SER A 482 -12.36 5.58 23.83
C SER A 482 -11.27 4.52 24.03
N VAL A 483 -11.65 3.24 24.02
CA VAL A 483 -10.72 2.11 24.15
C VAL A 483 -9.91 1.94 22.87
N ILE A 484 -10.56 1.95 21.70
CA ILE A 484 -9.92 1.74 20.40
C ILE A 484 -8.94 2.88 20.06
N ASP A 485 -9.24 4.12 20.45
CA ASP A 485 -8.35 5.29 20.26
C ASP A 485 -6.99 5.10 20.94
N ASN A 486 -6.94 4.29 22.00
CA ASN A 486 -5.75 4.03 22.78
C ASN A 486 -5.05 2.73 22.35
N TYR A 487 -5.36 2.19 21.17
CA TYR A 487 -4.56 1.12 20.57
C TYR A 487 -3.24 1.68 20.06
N PRO A 488 -2.11 0.97 20.26
CA PRO A 488 -0.84 1.44 19.75
C PRO A 488 -0.77 1.36 18.22
N GLU A 489 -0.07 2.33 17.63
CA GLU A 489 0.20 2.39 16.19
C GLU A 489 1.55 1.72 15.87
N PRO A 490 1.58 0.58 15.14
CA PRO A 490 2.84 -0.04 14.75
C PRO A 490 3.61 0.82 13.76
N LEU A 491 4.93 0.81 13.88
CA LEU A 491 5.82 1.28 12.83
C LEU A 491 5.82 0.29 11.67
N THR A 492 5.26 0.69 10.55
CA THR A 492 4.98 -0.17 9.42
C THR A 492 5.84 0.20 8.22
N THR A 493 6.40 -0.81 7.54
CA THR A 493 7.10 -0.66 6.25
C THR A 493 6.82 -1.84 5.33
N TYR A 494 7.07 -1.66 4.03
CA TYR A 494 7.17 -2.75 3.06
C TYR A 494 8.64 -2.98 2.71
N LEU A 495 9.06 -4.24 2.69
CA LEU A 495 10.41 -4.68 2.32
C LEU A 495 10.33 -5.62 1.12
N LYS A 496 11.05 -5.31 0.06
CA LYS A 496 11.13 -6.12 -1.16
C LYS A 496 12.38 -6.98 -1.13
N VAL A 497 12.22 -8.29 -0.95
CA VAL A 497 13.36 -9.22 -0.76
C VAL A 497 13.97 -9.71 -2.06
N THR A 498 13.15 -9.94 -3.08
CA THR A 498 13.60 -10.33 -4.42
C THR A 498 12.76 -9.59 -5.46
N ASP A 499 13.30 -9.37 -6.67
CA ASP A 499 12.53 -8.78 -7.77
C ASP A 499 11.27 -9.61 -8.11
N THR A 500 11.33 -10.92 -7.88
CA THR A 500 10.28 -11.90 -8.24
C THR A 500 9.23 -12.17 -7.16
N SER A 501 9.40 -11.70 -5.92
CA SER A 501 8.46 -11.95 -4.82
C SER A 501 7.60 -10.71 -4.53
N TYR A 502 6.44 -10.87 -3.91
CA TYR A 502 5.77 -9.70 -3.29
C TYR A 502 6.66 -9.13 -2.17
N PRO A 503 6.67 -7.81 -1.96
CA PRO A 503 7.19 -7.28 -0.72
C PRO A 503 6.26 -7.69 0.42
N PHE A 504 6.83 -8.14 1.53
CA PHE A 504 6.06 -8.37 2.74
C PHE A 504 6.05 -7.10 3.60
N ARG A 505 5.05 -6.99 4.47
CA ARG A 505 4.92 -5.88 5.40
C ARG A 505 5.59 -6.23 6.73
N VAL A 506 6.39 -5.32 7.27
CA VAL A 506 7.01 -5.43 8.59
C VAL A 506 6.38 -4.39 9.51
N GLU A 507 5.86 -4.84 10.65
CA GLU A 507 5.23 -4.03 11.71
C GLU A 507 6.06 -4.12 12.98
N MET A 508 6.68 -3.02 13.41
CA MET A 508 7.54 -2.93 14.59
C MET A 508 6.80 -2.26 15.75
N ASN A 509 7.09 -2.70 16.97
CA ASN A 509 6.46 -2.18 18.19
C ASN A 509 6.89 -0.75 18.55
N LYS A 510 8.10 -0.31 18.19
CA LYS A 510 8.54 1.06 18.49
C LYS A 510 9.68 1.54 17.60
N GLU A 511 9.85 2.86 17.57
CA GLU A 511 11.01 3.49 16.95
C GLU A 511 12.21 3.32 17.86
N ASN A 512 13.10 2.41 17.49
CA ASN A 512 14.37 2.24 18.16
C ASN A 512 15.46 2.72 17.21
N GLY A 513 16.57 3.25 17.74
CA GLY A 513 17.75 3.61 16.94
C GLY A 513 18.38 2.45 16.14
N ASN A 514 17.77 1.26 16.18
CA ASN A 514 18.21 0.02 15.56
C ASN A 514 17.21 -0.53 14.51
N ASN A 515 16.26 0.29 14.03
CA ASN A 515 15.25 -0.16 13.06
C ASN A 515 15.87 -0.60 11.72
N GLU A 516 16.89 0.11 11.25
CA GLU A 516 17.60 -0.23 10.01
C GLU A 516 18.27 -1.61 10.13
N PHE A 517 18.89 -1.87 11.28
CA PHE A 517 19.45 -3.17 11.58
C PHE A 517 18.38 -4.27 11.60
N LEU A 518 17.23 -4.05 12.25
CA LEU A 518 16.15 -5.05 12.28
C LEU A 518 15.66 -5.39 10.88
N LEU A 519 15.47 -4.37 10.03
CA LEU A 519 15.04 -4.57 8.64
C LEU A 519 16.12 -5.28 7.82
N SER A 520 17.39 -4.91 8.02
CA SER A 520 18.53 -5.64 7.44
C SER A 520 18.53 -7.09 7.88
N PHE A 521 18.33 -7.36 9.17
CA PHE A 521 18.29 -8.71 9.69
C PHE A 521 17.13 -9.53 9.11
N VAL A 522 15.93 -8.95 9.03
CA VAL A 522 14.76 -9.57 8.39
C VAL A 522 15.01 -9.86 6.92
N TYR A 523 15.62 -8.93 6.17
CA TYR A 523 16.01 -9.13 4.78
C TYR A 523 16.97 -10.33 4.63
N HIS A 524 18.01 -10.41 5.46
CA HIS A 524 18.99 -11.49 5.41
C HIS A 524 18.41 -12.84 5.85
N MET A 525 17.49 -12.85 6.84
CA MET A 525 16.73 -14.06 7.20
C MET A 525 15.87 -14.56 6.04
N ALA A 526 15.26 -13.65 5.29
CA ALA A 526 14.42 -13.99 4.16
C ALA A 526 15.20 -14.50 2.93
N ARG A 527 16.50 -14.23 2.89
CA ARG A 527 17.43 -14.61 1.82
C ARG A 527 18.24 -15.87 2.11
N LEU A 528 17.99 -16.54 3.24
CA LEU A 528 18.75 -17.73 3.65
C LEU A 528 18.61 -18.92 2.69
N LEU A 529 17.43 -19.10 2.08
CA LEU A 529 17.15 -20.23 1.20
C LEU A 529 17.01 -19.75 -0.26
N PRO A 530 17.57 -20.47 -1.24
CA PRO A 530 17.40 -20.13 -2.65
C PRO A 530 15.92 -20.10 -3.03
N GLN A 531 15.50 -19.07 -3.79
CA GLN A 531 14.12 -18.89 -4.27
C GLN A 531 13.06 -18.72 -3.16
N TYR A 532 13.50 -18.63 -1.90
CA TYR A 532 12.66 -18.26 -0.77
C TYR A 532 12.80 -16.76 -0.52
N ALA A 533 11.71 -16.12 -0.09
CA ALA A 533 11.65 -14.66 0.08
C ALA A 533 10.91 -14.26 1.36
N PHE A 534 10.94 -15.13 2.37
CA PHE A 534 10.30 -14.93 3.66
C PHE A 534 11.22 -15.41 4.80
N PRO A 535 11.16 -14.85 6.02
CA PRO A 535 12.08 -15.25 7.09
C PRO A 535 11.96 -16.73 7.48
N VAL A 536 13.05 -17.48 7.36
CA VAL A 536 13.06 -18.94 7.58
C VAL A 536 12.62 -19.33 9.00
N GLY A 537 12.95 -18.53 10.02
CA GLY A 537 12.47 -18.80 11.39
C GLY A 537 10.95 -18.78 11.52
N LEU A 538 10.27 -17.94 10.74
CA LEU A 538 8.81 -17.89 10.70
C LEU A 538 8.21 -19.08 9.94
N ASP A 539 8.85 -19.54 8.87
CA ASP A 539 8.48 -20.77 8.15
C ASP A 539 8.57 -22.02 9.03
N ILE A 540 9.61 -22.08 9.87
CA ILE A 540 9.82 -23.18 10.82
C ILE A 540 8.68 -23.21 11.86
N VAL A 541 8.36 -22.06 12.46
CA VAL A 541 7.30 -22.01 13.49
C VAL A 541 5.90 -22.22 12.90
N ASP A 542 5.61 -21.75 11.67
CA ASP A 542 4.34 -22.04 10.98
C ASP A 542 4.10 -23.54 10.84
N LYS A 543 5.13 -24.27 10.37
CA LYS A 543 5.08 -25.74 10.27
C LYS A 543 4.92 -26.42 11.63
N PHE A 544 5.54 -25.87 12.68
CA PHE A 544 5.46 -26.40 14.04
C PHE A 544 4.11 -26.14 14.72
N ALA A 545 3.54 -24.95 14.54
CA ALA A 545 2.27 -24.52 15.12
C ALA A 545 1.07 -25.19 14.45
N LYS A 546 1.22 -25.59 13.17
CA LYS A 546 0.17 -26.28 12.40
C LYS A 546 -0.39 -27.51 13.13
N VAL A 547 -1.71 -27.54 13.30
CA VAL A 547 -2.42 -28.71 13.85
C VAL A 547 -2.49 -29.81 12.77
N PRO A 548 -1.87 -30.99 12.99
CA PRO A 548 -1.82 -32.03 11.97
C PRO A 548 -3.18 -32.72 11.74
N ALA A 549 -3.45 -33.10 10.48
CA ALA A 549 -4.70 -33.76 10.10
C ALA A 549 -4.95 -35.10 10.79
N TRP A 550 -3.91 -35.82 11.22
CA TRP A 550 -4.10 -37.08 11.95
C TRP A 550 -4.68 -36.85 13.35
N MET A 551 -4.39 -35.71 13.96
CA MET A 551 -4.87 -35.33 15.28
C MET A 551 -6.35 -34.91 15.21
N THR A 552 -6.71 -34.11 14.21
CA THR A 552 -8.11 -33.72 13.97
C THR A 552 -9.00 -34.92 13.64
N LYS A 553 -8.48 -35.90 12.87
CA LYS A 553 -9.19 -37.16 12.58
C LYS A 553 -9.51 -37.97 13.85
N ARG A 554 -8.62 -38.00 14.84
CA ARG A 554 -8.86 -38.72 16.10
C ARG A 554 -9.97 -38.04 16.91
N ILE A 555 -9.87 -36.72 17.06
CA ILE A 555 -10.88 -35.92 17.79
C ILE A 555 -12.26 -36.08 17.14
N SER A 556 -12.33 -35.98 15.81
CA SER A 556 -13.58 -36.18 15.06
C SER A 556 -14.20 -37.58 15.28
N ARG A 557 -13.37 -38.64 15.34
CA ARG A 557 -13.83 -40.00 15.64
C ARG A 557 -14.35 -40.15 17.07
N GLU A 558 -13.63 -39.60 18.04
CA GLU A 558 -14.03 -39.64 19.45
C GLU A 558 -15.36 -38.88 19.65
N GLN A 559 -15.52 -37.71 19.04
CA GLN A 559 -16.78 -36.97 19.08
C GLN A 559 -17.92 -37.71 18.36
N SER A 560 -17.65 -38.29 17.19
CA SER A 560 -18.63 -39.12 16.47
C SER A 560 -19.14 -40.28 17.34
N ALA A 561 -18.24 -40.94 18.08
CA ALA A 561 -18.59 -41.99 19.02
C ALA A 561 -19.41 -41.46 20.21
N GLN A 562 -19.06 -40.29 20.75
CA GLN A 562 -19.82 -39.65 21.84
C GLN A 562 -21.22 -39.24 21.40
N ILE A 563 -21.38 -38.69 20.20
CA ILE A 563 -22.68 -38.30 19.63
C ILE A 563 -23.55 -39.52 19.37
N LEU A 564 -22.96 -40.59 18.82
CA LEU A 564 -23.65 -41.87 18.66
C LEU A 564 -24.08 -42.44 20.01
N ASN A 565 -23.20 -42.39 21.03
CA ASN A 565 -23.54 -42.83 22.38
C ASN A 565 -24.69 -41.99 22.97
N LYS A 566 -24.64 -40.66 22.87
CA LYS A 566 -25.73 -39.76 23.31
C LYS A 566 -27.06 -40.10 22.61
N ALA A 567 -27.01 -40.31 21.29
CA ALA A 567 -28.18 -40.72 20.51
C ALA A 567 -28.75 -42.07 20.98
N LEU A 568 -27.89 -43.08 21.19
CA LEU A 568 -28.30 -44.40 21.69
C LEU A 568 -28.89 -44.31 23.11
N THR A 569 -28.29 -43.51 23.99
CA THR A 569 -28.81 -43.29 25.35
C THR A 569 -30.12 -42.52 25.39
N SER A 570 -30.42 -41.69 24.38
CA SER A 570 -31.69 -40.96 24.29
C SER A 570 -32.90 -41.87 24.09
N GLY A 571 -32.70 -43.11 23.62
CA GLY A 571 -33.78 -44.05 23.29
C GLY A 571 -34.62 -43.68 22.06
N SER A 572 -34.39 -42.51 21.44
CA SER A 572 -35.12 -42.07 20.25
C SER A 572 -34.56 -42.73 18.98
N LYS A 573 -35.39 -43.55 18.33
CA LYS A 573 -35.03 -44.25 17.09
C LYS A 573 -34.71 -43.27 15.96
N ASP A 574 -35.46 -42.18 15.85
CA ASP A 574 -35.29 -41.16 14.82
C ASP A 574 -33.94 -40.43 14.95
N ILE A 575 -33.52 -40.12 16.17
CA ILE A 575 -32.22 -39.48 16.44
C ILE A 575 -31.07 -40.46 16.11
N VAL A 576 -31.21 -41.73 16.49
CA VAL A 576 -30.22 -42.76 16.19
C VAL A 576 -30.05 -42.97 14.68
N ASP A 577 -31.16 -43.04 13.93
CA ASP A 577 -31.12 -43.24 12.48
C ASP A 577 -30.56 -42.02 11.74
N LEU A 578 -30.86 -40.80 12.20
CA LEU A 578 -30.28 -39.56 11.66
C LEU A 578 -28.77 -39.48 11.89
N VAL A 579 -28.29 -39.80 13.10
CA VAL A 579 -26.85 -39.84 13.42
C VAL A 579 -26.15 -40.93 12.60
N ARG A 580 -26.76 -42.11 12.43
CA ARG A 580 -26.21 -43.19 11.58
C ARG A 580 -26.08 -42.78 10.11
N LEU A 581 -27.10 -42.14 9.55
CA LEU A 581 -27.11 -41.67 8.17
C LEU A 581 -25.98 -40.68 7.89
N TYR A 582 -25.69 -39.82 8.87
CA TYR A 582 -24.64 -38.82 8.77
C TYR A 582 -23.23 -39.41 8.96
N LEU A 583 -23.03 -40.27 9.97
CA LEU A 583 -21.73 -40.88 10.28
C LEU A 583 -21.25 -41.90 9.23
N SER A 584 -22.17 -42.52 8.49
CA SER A 584 -21.86 -43.45 7.40
C SER A 584 -21.50 -42.76 6.07
N GLY A 585 -21.48 -41.43 6.06
CA GLY A 585 -21.31 -40.50 4.94
C GLY A 585 -20.92 -41.05 3.56
N ASN A 586 -21.90 -41.09 2.66
CA ASN A 586 -21.85 -40.22 1.47
C ASN A 586 -23.29 -39.99 0.98
N SER A 587 -23.74 -38.74 0.85
CA SER A 587 -25.07 -38.43 0.26
C SER A 587 -25.17 -38.82 -1.23
N ARG A 588 -24.04 -39.23 -1.82
CA ARG A 588 -23.91 -39.80 -3.17
C ARG A 588 -23.76 -41.32 -3.16
N ASP A 589 -23.79 -41.97 -2.00
CA ASP A 589 -23.67 -43.42 -1.92
C ASP A 589 -24.93 -44.08 -2.49
N TRP A 590 -24.73 -45.17 -3.23
CA TRP A 590 -25.80 -45.85 -3.98
C TRP A 590 -26.90 -46.38 -3.04
N LEU A 591 -26.55 -46.63 -1.77
CA LEU A 591 -27.45 -47.04 -0.70
C LEU A 591 -28.52 -46.00 -0.35
N PHE A 592 -28.31 -44.73 -0.69
CA PHE A 592 -29.20 -43.61 -0.34
C PHE A 592 -29.97 -43.02 -1.51
N ARG A 593 -29.99 -43.67 -2.69
CA ARG A 593 -30.88 -43.25 -3.78
C ARG A 593 -32.35 -43.47 -3.39
N PRO A 594 -33.26 -42.54 -3.73
CA PRO A 594 -34.69 -42.79 -3.58
C PRO A 594 -35.05 -44.08 -4.31
N LYS A 595 -35.58 -45.06 -3.59
CA LYS A 595 -36.26 -46.19 -4.24
C LYS A 595 -37.56 -45.61 -4.77
N TYR A 596 -37.64 -45.44 -6.08
CA TYR A 596 -38.93 -45.26 -6.72
C TYR A 596 -39.67 -46.59 -6.60
N ASP A 597 -40.68 -46.63 -5.74
CA ASP A 597 -41.64 -47.73 -5.73
C ASP A 597 -42.24 -47.82 -7.14
N ARG A 598 -42.15 -49.01 -7.73
CA ARG A 598 -42.83 -49.36 -8.98
C ARG A 598 -44.19 -49.96 -8.67
#